data_AF-A0A164XEF1-F1
#
_entry.id   AF-A0A164XEF1-F1
#
_cell.length_a   1.000
_cell.length_b   1.000
_cell.length_c   1.000
_cell.angle_alpha   90.00
_cell.angle_beta   90.00
_cell.angle_gamma   90.00
#
_symmetry.space_group_name_H-M   'P 1'
#
loop_
_entity.id
_entity.type
_entity.pdbx_description
1 polymer ?
#
loop_
_entity_poly.entity_id
_entity_poly.type
_entity_poly.pdbx_seq_one_letter_code
_entity_poly.pdbx_strand_id
1 'polypeptide(L)'
;MDTYPHEFTEIQKCPNADLSKCCEQLFDILDSFAENNKRRAAVWPLQIMLLVISPKVLEEIVNADSGAPCSPRHSRKKTFLDSLKKALAPHSSSRQLTEAAAVTAVKLCKVSTYIHFLDSGNVVFALVQSVLNDLKVLLFNPGKPFSRGQAYMNQDIDLMIDCFVSCFRINPHNNEALKVCLNPHSPPTFHYVLVASLYRIITQQLLSWWPHIDLMYNKSAELRAMFIDTLTKVTQGCISHTPLRMIQSLTLKEKVNPLKNFKEKASEEGPSYKNLLLSMVRLIHANPLLMLNNQGKAGHEIQSSTLELINGLVSLVHQPNMADMAQEAMDALLVLHQPEKIEMWNPEAPINTFWDVR
;
A
#
# COMPACT_ATOMS: atom_id res chain seq x y z
N MET A 1 -18.51 -1.43 2.78
CA MET A 1 -17.71 -2.24 1.84
C MET A 1 -16.75 -3.14 2.58
N ASP A 2 -15.79 -2.60 3.32
CA ASP A 2 -14.82 -3.45 4.06
C ASP A 2 -15.48 -4.30 5.15
N THR A 3 -16.55 -3.81 5.81
CA THR A 3 -17.28 -4.54 6.86
C THR A 3 -18.42 -5.40 6.30
N TYR A 4 -19.18 -4.88 5.34
CA TYR A 4 -20.34 -5.54 4.74
C TYR A 4 -20.22 -5.48 3.21
N PRO A 5 -19.39 -6.34 2.58
CA PRO A 5 -19.22 -6.37 1.14
C PRO A 5 -20.47 -6.88 0.41
N HIS A 6 -21.19 -7.84 1.02
CA HIS A 6 -22.41 -8.43 0.45
C HIS A 6 -23.54 -7.41 0.30
N GLU A 7 -23.82 -6.60 1.33
CA GLU A 7 -24.81 -5.52 1.26
C GLU A 7 -24.49 -4.53 0.13
N PHE A 8 -23.21 -4.20 -0.06
CA PHE A 8 -22.80 -3.34 -1.15
C PHE A 8 -23.06 -3.99 -2.52
N THR A 9 -22.70 -5.27 -2.69
CA THR A 9 -22.99 -6.01 -3.92
C THR A 9 -24.49 -6.11 -4.19
N GLU A 10 -25.32 -6.27 -3.16
CA GLU A 10 -26.78 -6.27 -3.29
C GLU A 10 -27.32 -4.94 -3.79
N ILE A 11 -26.81 -3.80 -3.30
CA ILE A 11 -27.18 -2.46 -3.78
C ILE A 11 -26.85 -2.30 -5.27
N GLN A 12 -25.72 -2.85 -5.73
CA GLN A 12 -25.34 -2.80 -7.16
C GLN A 12 -26.30 -3.62 -8.03
N LYS A 13 -26.70 -4.81 -7.58
CA LYS A 13 -27.59 -5.73 -8.32
C LYS A 13 -29.07 -5.31 -8.27
N CYS A 14 -29.51 -4.81 -7.13
CA CYS A 14 -30.90 -4.44 -6.84
C CYS A 14 -30.95 -2.98 -6.35
N PRO A 15 -30.88 -1.99 -7.26
CA PRO A 15 -30.83 -0.59 -6.87
C PRO A 15 -32.10 -0.14 -6.13
N ASN A 16 -31.93 0.51 -4.98
CA ASN A 16 -33.02 1.05 -4.18
C ASN A 16 -33.32 2.51 -4.57
N ALA A 17 -34.56 2.78 -4.99
CA ALA A 17 -34.98 4.10 -5.48
C ALA A 17 -34.99 5.19 -4.39
N ASP A 18 -35.42 4.86 -3.17
CA ASP A 18 -35.45 5.80 -2.05
C ASP A 18 -34.04 6.17 -1.60
N LEU A 19 -33.16 5.18 -1.52
CA LEU A 19 -31.74 5.40 -1.24
C LEU A 19 -31.11 6.29 -2.31
N SER A 20 -31.33 5.98 -3.59
CA SER A 20 -30.83 6.79 -4.70
C SER A 20 -31.31 8.24 -4.59
N LYS A 21 -32.59 8.47 -4.25
CA LYS A 21 -33.15 9.80 -4.06
C LYS A 21 -32.46 10.56 -2.91
N CYS A 22 -32.23 9.89 -1.77
CA CYS A 22 -31.48 10.47 -0.65
C CYS A 22 -30.03 10.80 -1.03
N CYS A 23 -29.35 9.91 -1.75
CA CYS A 23 -27.98 10.14 -2.23
C CYS A 23 -27.91 11.33 -3.19
N GLU A 24 -28.88 11.47 -4.10
CA GLU A 24 -28.97 12.61 -4.99
C GLU A 24 -29.18 13.93 -4.24
N GLN A 25 -30.11 13.97 -3.28
CA GLN A 25 -30.37 15.16 -2.46
C GLN A 25 -29.13 15.57 -1.67
N LEU A 26 -28.43 14.62 -1.05
CA LEU A 26 -27.21 14.90 -0.32
C LEU A 26 -26.09 15.36 -1.26
N PHE A 27 -25.97 14.78 -2.46
CA PHE A 27 -25.01 15.25 -3.46
C PHE A 27 -25.26 16.71 -3.80
N ASP A 28 -26.51 17.11 -4.04
CA ASP A 28 -26.87 18.47 -4.43
C ASP A 28 -26.58 19.47 -3.28
N ILE A 29 -26.76 19.06 -2.01
CA ILE A 29 -26.35 19.84 -0.83
C ILE A 29 -24.82 20.03 -0.82
N LEU A 30 -24.04 18.96 -1.01
CA LEU A 30 -22.58 19.03 -1.03
C LEU A 30 -22.06 19.89 -2.18
N ASP A 31 -22.68 19.81 -3.35
CA ASP A 31 -22.35 20.61 -4.52
C ASP A 31 -22.61 22.10 -4.26
N SER A 32 -23.73 22.43 -3.61
CA SER A 32 -24.03 23.82 -3.20
C SER A 32 -23.02 24.38 -2.19
N PHE A 33 -22.49 23.54 -1.30
CA PHE A 33 -21.45 23.93 -0.36
C PHE A 33 -20.09 24.16 -1.05
N ALA A 34 -19.84 23.54 -2.21
CA ALA A 34 -18.56 23.46 -2.90
C ALA A 34 -18.21 24.72 -3.73
N GLU A 35 -18.39 25.90 -3.14
CA GLU A 35 -18.23 27.21 -3.77
C GLU A 35 -16.78 27.53 -4.21
N ASN A 36 -15.78 26.93 -3.57
CA ASN A 36 -14.37 27.14 -3.86
C ASN A 36 -13.57 25.82 -3.83
N ASN A 37 -12.32 25.86 -4.32
CA ASN A 37 -11.47 24.67 -4.42
C ASN A 37 -11.23 23.97 -3.09
N LYS A 38 -11.18 24.70 -1.97
CA LYS A 38 -11.01 24.12 -0.64
C LYS A 38 -12.24 23.33 -0.20
N ARG A 39 -13.44 23.89 -0.39
CA ARG A 39 -14.69 23.20 -0.05
C ARG A 39 -14.98 22.03 -0.99
N ARG A 40 -14.70 22.20 -2.30
CA ARG A 40 -14.73 21.11 -3.30
C ARG A 40 -13.86 19.94 -2.86
N ALA A 41 -12.60 20.22 -2.56
CA ALA A 41 -11.64 19.20 -2.12
C ALA A 41 -12.12 18.41 -0.89
N ALA A 42 -12.84 19.05 0.04
CA ALA A 42 -13.36 18.40 1.23
C ALA A 42 -14.53 17.44 0.96
N VAL A 43 -15.35 17.69 -0.07
CA VAL A 43 -16.58 16.91 -0.32
C VAL A 43 -16.44 15.87 -1.44
N TRP A 44 -15.45 16.00 -2.32
CA TRP A 44 -15.24 15.08 -3.46
C TRP A 44 -15.21 13.59 -3.06
N PRO A 45 -14.50 13.18 -1.99
CA PRO A 45 -14.49 11.78 -1.57
C PRO A 45 -15.87 11.25 -1.17
N LEU A 46 -16.77 12.10 -0.66
CA LEU A 46 -18.14 11.71 -0.33
C LEU A 46 -19.03 11.72 -1.58
N GLN A 47 -18.88 12.73 -2.45
CA GLN A 47 -19.63 12.83 -3.69
C GLN A 47 -19.47 11.59 -4.59
N ILE A 48 -18.26 11.04 -4.74
CA ILE A 48 -18.06 9.82 -5.53
C ILE A 48 -18.74 8.60 -4.90
N MET A 49 -18.76 8.52 -3.57
CA MET A 49 -19.37 7.41 -2.84
C MET A 49 -20.90 7.43 -3.00
N LEU A 50 -21.51 8.61 -2.99
CA LEU A 50 -22.94 8.78 -3.26
C LEU A 50 -23.32 8.35 -4.68
N LEU A 51 -22.48 8.66 -5.67
CA LEU A 51 -22.69 8.21 -7.06
C LEU A 51 -22.57 6.70 -7.19
N VAL A 52 -21.55 6.10 -6.58
CA VAL A 52 -21.34 4.64 -6.59
C VAL A 52 -22.52 3.89 -5.97
N ILE A 53 -23.12 4.43 -4.91
CA ILE A 53 -24.30 3.82 -4.25
C ILE A 53 -25.58 4.02 -5.08
N SER A 54 -25.54 4.90 -6.09
CA SER A 54 -26.65 5.19 -7.01
C SER A 54 -26.33 4.70 -8.44
N PRO A 55 -26.24 3.37 -8.68
CA PRO A 55 -25.67 2.80 -9.90
C PRO A 55 -26.37 3.27 -11.18
N LYS A 56 -27.70 3.43 -11.18
CA LYS A 56 -28.46 3.93 -12.35
C LYS A 56 -28.10 5.36 -12.74
N VAL A 57 -27.87 6.23 -11.74
CA VAL A 57 -27.44 7.62 -11.98
C VAL A 57 -26.02 7.64 -12.52
N LEU A 58 -25.13 6.83 -11.95
CA LEU A 58 -23.76 6.71 -12.41
C LEU A 58 -23.69 6.15 -13.84
N GLU A 59 -24.50 5.14 -14.15
CA GLU A 59 -24.61 4.53 -15.48
C GLU A 59 -25.02 5.56 -16.54
N GLU A 60 -26.05 6.35 -16.26
CA GLU A 60 -26.48 7.42 -17.17
C GLU A 60 -25.36 8.45 -17.42
N ILE A 61 -24.64 8.85 -16.38
CA ILE A 61 -23.55 9.83 -16.49
C ILE A 61 -22.37 9.26 -17.29
N VAL A 62 -21.95 8.03 -17.00
CA VAL A 62 -20.80 7.39 -17.68
C VAL A 62 -21.15 7.09 -19.14
N ASN A 63 -22.36 6.63 -19.44
CA ASN A 63 -22.79 6.37 -20.81
C ASN A 63 -22.90 7.66 -21.64
N ALA A 64 -23.13 8.82 -20.99
CA ALA A 64 -23.12 10.10 -21.67
C ALA A 64 -21.76 10.50 -22.25
N ASP A 65 -20.65 9.91 -21.78
CA ASP A 65 -19.33 10.08 -22.40
C ASP A 65 -19.23 9.35 -23.74
N SER A 66 -20.06 8.32 -23.96
CA SER A 66 -20.17 7.57 -25.21
C SER A 66 -21.24 8.12 -26.16
N GLY A 67 -21.77 9.31 -25.88
CA GLY A 67 -22.77 9.99 -26.72
C GLY A 67 -24.23 9.71 -26.34
N ALA A 68 -24.51 8.98 -25.26
CA ALA A 68 -25.86 8.80 -24.76
C ALA A 68 -26.43 10.12 -24.18
N PRO A 69 -27.75 10.33 -24.21
CA PRO A 69 -28.36 11.50 -23.59
C PRO A 69 -28.17 11.47 -22.07
N CYS A 70 -27.84 12.63 -21.49
CA CYS A 70 -27.77 12.82 -20.04
C CYS A 70 -28.87 13.77 -19.58
N SER A 71 -29.61 13.38 -18.57
CA SER A 71 -30.65 14.20 -17.97
C SER A 71 -30.06 15.52 -17.45
N PRO A 72 -30.72 16.67 -17.67
CA PRO A 72 -30.29 17.95 -17.11
C PRO A 72 -30.09 17.91 -15.59
N ARG A 73 -30.86 17.07 -14.89
CA ARG A 73 -30.75 16.85 -13.43
C ARG A 73 -29.40 16.25 -13.02
N HIS A 74 -28.74 15.50 -13.90
CA HIS A 74 -27.45 14.85 -13.64
C HIS A 74 -26.24 15.66 -14.17
N SER A 75 -26.47 16.80 -14.82
CA SER A 75 -25.42 17.63 -15.43
C SER A 75 -24.33 18.08 -14.43
N ARG A 76 -24.71 18.44 -13.20
CA ARG A 76 -23.74 18.82 -12.15
C ARG A 76 -22.89 17.62 -11.69
N LYS A 77 -23.51 16.45 -11.57
CA LYS A 77 -22.85 15.19 -11.20
C LYS A 77 -21.86 14.75 -12.29
N LYS A 78 -22.23 14.92 -13.57
CA LYS A 78 -21.30 14.75 -14.71
C LYS A 78 -20.12 15.73 -14.65
N THR A 79 -20.41 17.01 -14.44
CA THR A 79 -19.39 18.07 -14.34
C THR A 79 -18.38 17.80 -13.22
N PHE A 80 -18.85 17.25 -12.09
CA PHE A 80 -17.99 16.77 -11.00
C PHE A 80 -17.04 15.67 -11.47
N LEU A 81 -17.53 14.64 -12.17
CA LEU A 81 -16.67 13.56 -12.70
C LEU A 81 -15.66 14.07 -13.73
N ASP A 82 -16.05 14.99 -14.60
CA ASP A 82 -15.13 15.61 -15.56
C ASP A 82 -14.04 16.42 -14.86
N SER A 83 -14.41 17.14 -13.79
CA SER A 83 -13.47 17.87 -12.95
C SER A 83 -12.50 16.94 -12.21
N LEU A 84 -13.00 15.79 -11.73
CA LEU A 84 -12.18 14.75 -11.11
C LEU A 84 -11.13 14.21 -12.08
N LYS A 85 -11.53 13.80 -13.29
CA LYS A 85 -10.62 13.33 -14.35
C LYS A 85 -9.57 14.38 -14.68
N LYS A 86 -10.00 15.64 -14.89
CA LYS A 86 -9.10 16.75 -15.22
C LYS A 86 -8.10 17.07 -14.10
N ALA A 87 -8.49 16.94 -12.83
CA ALA A 87 -7.62 17.24 -11.70
C ALA A 87 -6.51 16.19 -11.47
N LEU A 88 -6.69 14.97 -11.98
CA LEU A 88 -5.65 13.92 -11.97
C LEU A 88 -4.63 14.08 -13.10
N ALA A 89 -4.99 14.76 -14.18
CA ALA A 89 -4.11 14.92 -15.33
C ALA A 89 -2.79 15.62 -14.95
N PRO A 90 -1.65 15.28 -15.60
CA PRO A 90 -0.31 15.78 -15.25
C PRO A 90 -0.13 17.31 -15.23
N HIS A 91 -1.07 18.07 -15.81
CA HIS A 91 -1.05 19.53 -15.92
C HIS A 91 -2.16 20.23 -15.12
N SER A 92 -2.69 19.60 -14.07
CA SER A 92 -3.66 20.25 -13.18
C SER A 92 -3.05 21.48 -12.51
N SER A 93 -3.77 22.60 -12.56
CA SER A 93 -3.33 23.89 -12.01
C SER A 93 -3.54 24.03 -10.51
N SER A 94 -4.37 23.18 -9.89
CA SER A 94 -4.67 23.27 -8.46
C SER A 94 -4.17 22.03 -7.72
N ARG A 95 -3.10 22.22 -6.96
CA ARG A 95 -2.55 21.18 -6.06
C ARG A 95 -3.61 20.60 -5.14
N GLN A 96 -4.42 21.46 -4.51
CA GLN A 96 -5.46 21.03 -3.58
C GLN A 96 -6.54 20.16 -4.26
N LEU A 97 -6.94 20.49 -5.48
CA LEU A 97 -7.88 19.66 -6.23
C LEU A 97 -7.24 18.35 -6.67
N THR A 98 -5.97 18.36 -7.08
CA THR A 98 -5.25 17.12 -7.42
C THR A 98 -5.11 16.19 -6.22
N GLU A 99 -4.83 16.72 -5.04
CA GLU A 99 -4.78 15.96 -3.78
C GLU A 99 -6.14 15.33 -3.45
N ALA A 100 -7.23 16.10 -3.56
CA ALA A 100 -8.58 15.58 -3.37
C ALA A 100 -8.99 14.58 -4.46
N ALA A 101 -8.57 14.80 -5.69
CA ALA A 101 -8.78 13.90 -6.82
C ALA A 101 -8.13 12.55 -6.55
N ALA A 102 -6.90 12.53 -6.05
CA ALA A 102 -6.20 11.31 -5.69
C ALA A 102 -6.97 10.51 -4.64
N VAL A 103 -7.40 11.14 -3.54
CA VAL A 103 -8.20 10.49 -2.49
C VAL A 103 -9.50 9.91 -3.05
N THR A 104 -10.19 10.70 -3.88
CA THR A 104 -11.47 10.33 -4.50
C THR A 104 -11.31 9.16 -5.47
N ALA A 105 -10.25 9.18 -6.29
CA ALA A 105 -9.98 8.16 -7.29
C ALA A 105 -9.48 6.85 -6.66
N VAL A 106 -8.70 6.88 -5.57
CA VAL A 106 -8.35 5.66 -4.83
C VAL A 106 -9.59 5.02 -4.24
N LYS A 107 -10.51 5.81 -3.65
CA LYS A 107 -11.79 5.27 -3.17
C LYS A 107 -12.55 4.59 -4.30
N LEU A 108 -12.66 5.24 -5.46
CA LEU A 108 -13.30 4.67 -6.64
C LEU A 108 -12.63 3.37 -7.11
N CYS A 109 -11.30 3.31 -7.15
CA CYS A 109 -10.57 2.09 -7.49
C CYS A 109 -10.85 0.98 -6.47
N LYS A 110 -10.88 1.31 -5.17
CA LYS A 110 -11.19 0.34 -4.11
C LYS A 110 -12.61 -0.20 -4.26
N VAL A 111 -13.58 0.68 -4.51
CA VAL A 111 -14.98 0.30 -4.77
C VAL A 111 -15.08 -0.71 -5.89
N SER A 112 -14.42 -0.46 -7.03
CA SER A 112 -14.57 -1.35 -8.19
C SER A 112 -14.12 -2.77 -7.91
N THR A 113 -13.21 -2.98 -6.96
CA THR A 113 -12.79 -4.34 -6.54
C THR A 113 -13.90 -5.12 -5.86
N TYR A 114 -14.90 -4.47 -5.26
CA TYR A 114 -16.04 -5.10 -4.59
C TYR A 114 -17.21 -5.40 -5.55
N ILE A 115 -17.06 -5.08 -6.83
CA ILE A 115 -18.03 -5.41 -7.88
C ILE A 115 -17.39 -6.48 -8.78
N HIS A 116 -18.16 -7.51 -9.12
CA HIS A 116 -17.64 -8.60 -9.95
C HIS A 116 -17.25 -8.07 -11.34
N PHE A 117 -16.08 -8.46 -11.86
CA PHE A 117 -15.56 -7.94 -13.14
C PHE A 117 -16.35 -8.42 -14.37
N LEU A 118 -17.03 -9.57 -14.27
CA LEU A 118 -17.93 -10.09 -15.32
C LEU A 118 -19.30 -9.42 -15.36
N ASP A 119 -19.59 -8.49 -14.46
CA ASP A 119 -20.86 -7.76 -14.49
C ASP A 119 -20.85 -6.76 -15.66
N SER A 120 -21.57 -7.09 -16.74
CA SER A 120 -21.64 -6.29 -17.96
C SER A 120 -22.21 -4.88 -17.75
N GLY A 121 -22.89 -4.64 -16.62
CA GLY A 121 -23.39 -3.32 -16.22
C GLY A 121 -22.41 -2.49 -15.37
N ASN A 122 -21.17 -2.97 -15.16
CA ASN A 122 -20.22 -2.34 -14.24
C ASN A 122 -19.58 -1.06 -14.82
N VAL A 123 -20.36 0.01 -14.84
CA VAL A 123 -19.92 1.37 -15.23
C VAL A 123 -18.86 1.95 -14.30
N VAL A 124 -18.77 1.46 -13.05
CA VAL A 124 -17.71 1.84 -12.11
C VAL A 124 -16.35 1.42 -12.67
N PHE A 125 -16.25 0.24 -13.26
CA PHE A 125 -15.01 -0.23 -13.89
C PHE A 125 -14.61 0.63 -15.08
N ALA A 126 -15.56 1.00 -15.95
CA ALA A 126 -15.29 1.92 -17.08
C ALA A 126 -14.75 3.27 -16.59
N LEU A 127 -15.36 3.82 -15.52
CA LEU A 127 -14.87 5.05 -14.90
C LEU A 127 -13.46 4.88 -14.32
N VAL A 128 -13.18 3.77 -13.63
CA VAL A 128 -11.84 3.46 -13.11
C VAL A 128 -10.80 3.40 -14.21
N GLN A 129 -11.10 2.76 -15.35
CA GLN A 129 -10.16 2.72 -16.49
C GLN A 129 -9.77 4.11 -16.99
N SER A 130 -10.68 5.08 -16.92
CA SER A 130 -10.40 6.47 -17.33
C SER A 130 -9.47 7.24 -16.39
N VAL A 131 -9.29 6.80 -15.13
CA VAL A 131 -8.51 7.54 -14.12
C VAL A 131 -7.30 6.77 -13.58
N LEU A 132 -7.28 5.44 -13.71
CA LEU A 132 -6.33 4.57 -13.03
C LEU A 132 -4.87 4.84 -13.43
N ASN A 133 -4.62 5.12 -14.71
CA ASN A 133 -3.25 5.36 -15.17
C ASN A 133 -2.67 6.66 -14.60
N ASP A 134 -3.43 7.75 -14.70
CA ASP A 134 -3.01 9.05 -14.16
C ASP A 134 -2.85 9.00 -12.64
N LEU A 135 -3.73 8.27 -11.95
CA LEU A 135 -3.62 8.03 -10.51
C LEU A 135 -2.33 7.28 -10.14
N LYS A 136 -1.97 6.23 -10.88
CA LYS A 136 -0.71 5.49 -10.67
C LYS A 136 0.50 6.39 -10.86
N VAL A 137 0.51 7.18 -11.94
CA VAL A 137 1.59 8.13 -12.23
C VAL A 137 1.68 9.21 -11.16
N LEU A 138 0.56 9.64 -10.57
CA LEU A 138 0.54 10.62 -9.49
C LEU A 138 1.08 10.06 -8.17
N LEU A 139 0.63 8.87 -7.76
CA LEU A 139 0.94 8.30 -6.45
C LEU A 139 2.28 7.56 -6.41
N PHE A 140 2.68 6.91 -7.52
CA PHE A 140 3.88 6.08 -7.60
C PHE A 140 4.97 6.71 -8.45
N ASN A 141 5.30 7.98 -8.15
CA ASN A 141 6.39 8.70 -8.81
C ASN A 141 7.53 9.01 -7.84
N PRO A 142 8.67 8.30 -7.92
CA PRO A 142 9.83 8.57 -7.08
C PRO A 142 10.44 9.96 -7.28
N GLY A 143 10.35 10.53 -8.49
CA GLY A 143 10.89 11.85 -8.81
C GLY A 143 10.04 13.01 -8.27
N LYS A 144 8.75 12.76 -8.01
CA LYS A 144 7.84 13.72 -7.39
C LYS A 144 6.89 12.99 -6.44
N PRO A 145 7.36 12.59 -5.24
CA PRO A 145 6.54 11.85 -4.29
C PRO A 145 5.27 12.62 -3.92
N PHE A 146 4.14 11.92 -3.94
CA PHE A 146 2.88 12.48 -3.52
C PHE A 146 2.92 12.85 -2.03
N SER A 147 2.48 14.05 -1.68
CA SER A 147 2.33 14.48 -0.28
C SER A 147 1.32 15.62 -0.15
N ARG A 148 0.37 15.45 0.78
CA ARG A 148 -0.57 16.49 1.24
C ARG A 148 -0.01 17.32 2.40
N GLY A 149 1.26 17.12 2.75
CA GLY A 149 1.94 17.76 3.87
C GLY A 149 2.07 16.86 5.08
N GLN A 150 2.88 17.30 6.05
CA GLN A 150 3.29 16.48 7.21
C GLN A 150 2.12 15.95 8.05
N ALA A 151 1.06 16.75 8.22
CA ALA A 151 -0.14 16.35 8.96
C ALA A 151 -0.89 15.16 8.35
N TYR A 152 -0.64 14.85 7.07
CA TYR A 152 -1.32 13.81 6.31
C TYR A 152 -0.41 12.61 5.98
N MET A 153 0.83 12.59 6.47
CA MET A 153 1.84 11.58 6.07
C MET A 153 1.33 10.13 6.19
N ASN A 154 0.78 9.75 7.35
CA ASN A 154 0.24 8.40 7.54
C ASN A 154 -0.96 8.12 6.63
N GLN A 155 -1.82 9.12 6.42
CA GLN A 155 -3.00 9.01 5.56
C GLN A 155 -2.61 8.92 4.07
N ASP A 156 -1.50 9.53 3.67
CA ASP A 156 -0.93 9.42 2.33
C ASP A 156 -0.38 8.01 2.09
N ILE A 157 0.29 7.43 3.11
CA ILE A 157 0.76 6.05 3.06
C ILE A 157 -0.43 5.08 2.96
N ASP A 158 -1.45 5.24 3.81
CA ASP A 158 -2.66 4.42 3.75
C ASP A 158 -3.38 4.53 2.40
N LEU A 159 -3.42 5.75 1.84
CA LEU A 159 -3.97 6.02 0.51
C LEU A 159 -3.19 5.25 -0.57
N MET A 160 -1.86 5.25 -0.50
CA MET A 160 -1.02 4.52 -1.45
C MET A 160 -1.16 3.00 -1.30
N ILE A 161 -1.30 2.49 -0.07
CA ILE A 161 -1.57 1.06 0.18
C ILE A 161 -2.92 0.68 -0.42
N ASP A 162 -3.98 1.45 -0.16
CA ASP A 162 -5.31 1.21 -0.74
C ASP A 162 -5.26 1.27 -2.27
N CYS A 163 -4.48 2.20 -2.85
CA CYS A 163 -4.27 2.26 -4.29
C CYS A 163 -3.56 1.02 -4.83
N PHE A 164 -2.48 0.57 -4.18
CA PHE A 164 -1.71 -0.59 -4.62
C PHE A 164 -2.56 -1.87 -4.58
N VAL A 165 -3.26 -2.11 -3.46
CA VAL A 165 -4.16 -3.25 -3.29
C VAL A 165 -5.26 -3.22 -4.34
N SER A 166 -5.83 -2.04 -4.62
CA SER A 166 -6.83 -1.89 -5.68
C SER A 166 -6.25 -2.20 -7.06
N CYS A 167 -5.06 -1.70 -7.38
CA CYS A 167 -4.37 -1.98 -8.65
C CYS A 167 -4.14 -3.48 -8.83
N PHE A 168 -3.67 -4.16 -7.77
CA PHE A 168 -3.47 -5.60 -7.78
C PHE A 168 -4.78 -6.36 -8.05
N ARG A 169 -5.88 -5.98 -7.39
CA ARG A 169 -7.19 -6.61 -7.57
C ARG A 169 -7.83 -6.34 -8.94
N ILE A 170 -7.57 -5.17 -9.53
CA ILE A 170 -8.11 -4.78 -10.83
C ILE A 170 -7.33 -5.42 -11.98
N ASN A 171 -6.00 -5.37 -11.93
CA ASN A 171 -5.12 -5.88 -12.97
C ASN A 171 -3.78 -6.33 -12.36
N PRO A 172 -3.69 -7.57 -11.85
CA PRO A 172 -2.51 -8.03 -11.12
C PRO A 172 -1.24 -8.14 -12.00
N HIS A 173 -1.39 -8.28 -13.31
CA HIS A 173 -0.27 -8.45 -14.24
C HIS A 173 0.33 -7.14 -14.75
N ASN A 174 -0.42 -6.04 -14.73
CA ASN A 174 0.04 -4.73 -15.24
C ASN A 174 0.17 -3.69 -14.12
N ASN A 175 1.08 -3.95 -13.20
CA ASN A 175 1.28 -3.11 -12.02
C ASN A 175 2.60 -2.32 -12.08
N GLU A 176 2.59 -1.16 -12.76
CA GLU A 176 3.74 -0.22 -12.75
C GLU A 176 4.11 0.22 -11.33
N ALA A 177 3.15 0.30 -10.41
CA ALA A 177 3.43 0.62 -9.01
C ALA A 177 4.29 -0.46 -8.33
N LEU A 178 4.14 -1.74 -8.72
CA LEU A 178 5.00 -2.82 -8.25
C LEU A 178 6.46 -2.60 -8.65
N LYS A 179 6.73 -2.20 -9.89
CA LYS A 179 8.10 -1.90 -10.36
C LYS A 179 8.72 -0.77 -9.55
N VAL A 180 7.96 0.29 -9.31
CA VAL A 180 8.40 1.42 -8.49
C VAL A 180 8.74 0.98 -7.07
N CYS A 181 7.87 0.19 -6.44
CA CYS A 181 8.07 -0.21 -5.05
C CYS A 181 9.11 -1.32 -4.85
N LEU A 182 9.44 -2.09 -5.90
CA LEU A 182 10.53 -3.08 -5.86
C LEU A 182 11.90 -2.49 -6.18
N ASN A 183 11.98 -1.33 -6.84
CA ASN A 183 13.26 -0.72 -7.21
C ASN A 183 14.07 -0.37 -5.95
N PRO A 184 15.28 -0.94 -5.72
CA PRO A 184 16.09 -0.70 -4.52
C PRO A 184 16.49 0.77 -4.30
N HIS A 185 16.42 1.61 -5.34
CA HIS A 185 16.72 3.03 -5.28
C HIS A 185 15.50 3.89 -4.93
N SER A 186 14.31 3.29 -4.81
CA SER A 186 13.11 4.02 -4.43
C SER A 186 13.15 4.44 -2.96
N PRO A 187 12.48 5.55 -2.59
CA PRO A 187 12.33 5.93 -1.19
C PRO A 187 11.73 4.81 -0.31
N PRO A 188 12.15 4.66 0.96
CA PRO A 188 11.67 3.61 1.87
C PRO A 188 10.15 3.55 2.03
N THR A 189 9.47 4.69 1.88
CA THR A 189 8.00 4.77 1.90
C THR A 189 7.36 3.85 0.85
N PHE A 190 7.94 3.73 -0.36
CA PHE A 190 7.40 2.84 -1.40
C PHE A 190 7.59 1.36 -1.04
N HIS A 191 8.74 1.01 -0.46
CA HIS A 191 8.97 -0.35 0.06
C HIS A 191 7.97 -0.69 1.17
N TYR A 192 7.73 0.24 2.08
CA TYR A 192 6.73 0.07 3.13
C TYR A 192 5.32 -0.12 2.55
N VAL A 193 4.94 0.71 1.56
CA VAL A 193 3.66 0.58 0.86
C VAL A 193 3.52 -0.80 0.22
N LEU A 194 4.55 -1.31 -0.45
CA LEU A 194 4.52 -2.66 -1.02
C LEU A 194 4.31 -3.73 0.05
N VAL A 195 5.15 -3.74 1.07
CA VAL A 195 5.12 -4.77 2.13
C VAL A 195 3.77 -4.75 2.86
N ALA A 196 3.28 -3.57 3.23
CA ALA A 196 1.98 -3.42 3.88
C ALA A 196 0.82 -3.82 2.96
N SER A 197 0.93 -3.56 1.64
CA SER A 197 -0.08 -3.98 0.68
C SER A 197 -0.14 -5.50 0.51
N LEU A 198 1.01 -6.16 0.38
CA LEU A 198 1.07 -7.62 0.30
C LEU A 198 0.53 -8.26 1.57
N TYR A 199 0.89 -7.73 2.74
CA TYR A 199 0.35 -8.19 4.02
C TYR A 199 -1.18 -8.05 4.08
N ARG A 200 -1.72 -6.92 3.60
CA ARG A 200 -3.18 -6.71 3.52
C ARG A 200 -3.86 -7.67 2.55
N ILE A 201 -3.23 -7.98 1.41
CA ILE A 201 -3.76 -8.96 0.45
C ILE A 201 -3.85 -10.36 1.07
N ILE A 202 -2.87 -10.74 1.91
CA ILE A 202 -2.84 -12.04 2.58
C ILE A 202 -3.86 -12.13 3.73
N THR A 203 -3.94 -11.08 4.55
CA THR A 203 -4.67 -11.13 5.83
C THR A 203 -6.14 -10.72 5.71
N GLN A 204 -6.51 -9.97 4.67
CA GLN A 204 -7.89 -9.58 4.46
C GLN A 204 -8.72 -10.76 3.95
N GLN A 205 -9.97 -10.88 4.41
CA GLN A 205 -10.94 -11.86 3.91
C GLN A 205 -11.09 -11.74 2.39
N LEU A 206 -10.83 -12.84 1.68
CA LEU A 206 -10.84 -12.90 0.22
C LEU A 206 -12.27 -12.97 -0.33
N LEU A 207 -12.54 -12.18 -1.37
CA LEU A 207 -13.68 -12.41 -2.25
C LEU A 207 -13.29 -13.43 -3.32
N SER A 208 -14.24 -14.24 -3.78
CA SER A 208 -13.97 -15.35 -4.71
C SER A 208 -13.40 -14.95 -6.06
N TRP A 209 -13.54 -13.68 -6.45
CA TRP A 209 -13.02 -13.13 -7.70
C TRP A 209 -11.74 -12.29 -7.54
N TRP A 210 -11.25 -12.10 -6.31
CA TRP A 210 -9.99 -11.39 -6.11
C TRP A 210 -8.80 -12.29 -6.48
N PRO A 211 -7.76 -11.73 -7.11
CA PRO A 211 -6.55 -12.48 -7.41
C PRO A 211 -5.85 -12.93 -6.12
N HIS A 212 -5.22 -14.09 -6.20
CA HIS A 212 -4.45 -14.68 -5.11
C HIS A 212 -3.01 -14.13 -5.09
N ILE A 213 -2.40 -14.18 -3.91
CA ILE A 213 -1.04 -13.67 -3.65
C ILE A 213 0.06 -14.46 -4.38
N ASP A 214 -0.24 -15.67 -4.85
CA ASP A 214 0.67 -16.53 -5.61
C ASP A 214 1.21 -15.87 -6.88
N LEU A 215 0.46 -14.94 -7.47
CA LEU A 215 0.91 -14.10 -8.58
C LEU A 215 2.17 -13.27 -8.26
N MET A 216 2.49 -13.07 -6.97
CA MET A 216 3.66 -12.32 -6.52
C MET A 216 4.86 -13.23 -6.19
N TYR A 217 4.73 -14.56 -6.25
CA TYR A 217 5.85 -15.47 -5.95
C TYR A 217 7.01 -15.33 -6.94
N ASN A 218 6.76 -14.88 -8.17
CA ASN A 218 7.83 -14.59 -9.12
C ASN A 218 8.67 -13.35 -8.73
N LYS A 219 8.33 -12.64 -7.64
CA LYS A 219 9.06 -11.49 -7.07
C LYS A 219 9.85 -11.81 -5.81
N SER A 220 9.98 -13.09 -5.47
CA SER A 220 10.65 -13.51 -4.25
C SER A 220 12.12 -13.09 -4.17
N ALA A 221 12.84 -13.07 -5.28
CA ALA A 221 14.24 -12.63 -5.29
C ALA A 221 14.37 -11.14 -4.93
N GLU A 222 13.54 -10.29 -5.52
CA GLU A 222 13.52 -8.86 -5.22
C GLU A 222 13.06 -8.59 -3.77
N LEU A 223 12.10 -9.35 -3.25
CA LEU A 223 11.63 -9.24 -1.86
C LEU A 223 12.70 -9.67 -0.85
N ARG A 224 13.45 -10.76 -1.12
CA ARG A 224 14.58 -11.18 -0.29
C ARG A 224 15.69 -10.14 -0.28
N ALA A 225 16.05 -9.61 -1.46
CA ALA A 225 17.05 -8.54 -1.55
C ALA A 225 16.66 -7.31 -0.74
N MET A 226 15.38 -6.90 -0.80
CA MET A 226 14.84 -5.80 0.01
C MET A 226 14.92 -6.09 1.51
N PHE A 227 14.66 -7.35 1.93
CA PHE A 227 14.75 -7.75 3.33
C PHE A 227 16.19 -7.64 3.85
N ILE A 228 17.15 -8.18 3.11
CA ILE A 228 18.57 -8.16 3.48
C ILE A 228 19.13 -6.73 3.50
N ASP A 229 18.78 -5.90 2.51
CA ASP A 229 19.17 -4.48 2.50
C ASP A 229 18.60 -3.73 3.71
N THR A 230 17.31 -3.91 4.01
CA THR A 230 16.65 -3.29 5.16
C THR A 230 17.27 -3.74 6.48
N LEU A 231 17.52 -5.05 6.63
CA LEU A 231 18.17 -5.65 7.79
C LEU A 231 19.57 -5.06 8.02
N THR A 232 20.35 -4.93 6.94
CA THR A 232 21.71 -4.36 6.98
C THR A 232 21.66 -2.90 7.46
N LYS A 233 20.75 -2.09 6.92
CA LYS A 233 20.58 -0.68 7.30
C LYS A 233 20.17 -0.51 8.77
N VAL A 234 19.25 -1.34 9.27
CA VAL A 234 18.84 -1.31 10.68
C VAL A 234 19.98 -1.73 11.60
N THR A 235 20.72 -2.79 11.23
CA THR A 235 21.84 -3.30 12.02
C THR A 235 22.98 -2.29 12.12
N GLN A 236 23.37 -1.67 11.00
CA GLN A 236 24.39 -0.61 10.98
C GLN A 236 23.95 0.63 11.80
N GLY A 237 22.67 1.00 11.73
CA GLY A 237 22.11 2.09 12.53
C GLY A 237 22.09 1.82 14.04
N CYS A 238 22.19 0.56 14.48
CA CYS A 238 22.32 0.22 15.89
C CYS A 238 23.77 0.32 16.40
N ILE A 239 24.77 0.16 15.53
CA ILE A 239 26.21 0.20 15.89
C ILE A 239 26.69 1.65 16.12
N SER A 240 26.09 2.64 15.45
CA SER A 240 26.44 4.06 15.60
C SER A 240 26.03 4.69 16.94
N HIS A 241 25.20 4.01 17.74
CA HIS A 241 24.79 4.47 19.08
C HIS A 241 25.69 3.95 20.23
N THR A 242 26.78 3.24 19.93
CA THR A 242 27.85 3.02 20.90
C THR A 242 28.88 4.15 20.79
N PRO A 243 28.84 5.20 21.63
CA PRO A 243 29.98 6.10 21.71
C PRO A 243 31.13 5.27 22.28
N LEU A 244 32.10 4.95 21.42
CA LEU A 244 33.43 4.52 21.88
C LEU A 244 33.95 5.64 22.78
N ARG A 245 33.80 5.49 24.10
CA ARG A 245 34.42 6.38 25.08
C ARG A 245 35.93 6.22 24.94
N MET A 246 36.56 7.03 24.09
CA MET A 246 37.98 7.29 24.23
C MET A 246 38.17 7.93 25.60
N ILE A 247 38.81 7.21 26.50
CA ILE A 247 39.28 7.76 27.78
C ILE A 247 40.43 8.71 27.43
N GLN A 248 40.15 10.00 27.30
CA GLN A 248 41.18 11.03 27.38
C GLN A 248 41.38 11.39 28.86
N SER A 249 42.63 11.23 29.29
CA SER A 249 43.14 11.47 30.63
C SER A 249 42.93 12.91 31.14
N LEU A 250 42.67 12.97 32.43
CA LEU A 250 42.45 14.12 33.32
C LEU A 250 43.39 15.32 33.08
N THR A 251 42.84 16.51 32.88
CA THR A 251 43.30 17.75 33.54
C THR A 251 42.14 18.71 33.75
N LEU A 252 42.15 19.33 34.92
CA LEU A 252 41.04 20.02 35.57
C LEU A 252 41.22 21.53 35.38
N LYS A 253 40.19 22.24 34.88
CA LYS A 253 39.85 23.66 35.22
C LYS A 253 38.57 24.15 34.52
N GLU A 254 37.47 23.99 35.24
CA GLU A 254 36.42 24.97 35.53
C GLU A 254 36.21 26.19 34.61
N LYS A 255 35.06 26.23 33.91
CA LYS A 255 34.14 27.38 33.93
C LYS A 255 32.75 26.99 33.40
N VAL A 256 31.74 27.28 34.21
CA VAL A 256 30.32 26.98 34.03
C VAL A 256 29.71 27.88 32.95
N ASN A 257 28.94 27.29 32.03
CA ASN A 257 27.84 27.99 31.34
C ASN A 257 26.71 26.98 31.06
N PRO A 258 25.47 27.20 31.56
CA PRO A 258 24.34 26.32 31.30
C PRO A 258 23.64 26.72 29.99
N LEU A 259 22.79 25.84 29.46
CA LEU A 259 21.97 25.99 28.24
C LEU A 259 22.60 25.50 26.93
N LYS A 260 22.43 24.20 26.67
CA LYS A 260 21.42 23.74 25.70
C LYS A 260 21.36 22.23 25.78
N ASN A 261 20.23 21.75 26.27
CA ASN A 261 19.80 20.37 26.15
C ASN A 261 19.99 19.94 24.69
N PHE A 262 20.92 19.02 24.45
CA PHE A 262 20.89 18.12 23.30
C PHE A 262 19.63 17.26 23.47
N LYS A 263 18.48 17.89 23.18
CA LYS A 263 17.25 17.19 22.93
C LYS A 263 17.55 16.42 21.66
N GLU A 264 17.64 15.10 21.79
CA GLU A 264 17.61 14.15 20.70
C GLU A 264 16.72 14.71 19.60
N LYS A 265 17.33 15.04 18.46
CA LYS A 265 16.57 15.11 17.22
C LYS A 265 16.13 13.67 16.96
N ALA A 266 14.97 13.29 17.52
CA ALA A 266 14.12 12.34 16.85
C ALA A 266 13.92 12.91 15.43
N SER A 267 14.63 12.35 14.44
CA SER A 267 14.41 12.70 13.05
C SER A 267 13.04 12.15 12.69
N GLU A 268 12.05 13.03 12.77
CA GLU A 268 10.66 12.83 12.39
C GLU A 268 10.57 12.69 10.85
N GLU A 269 10.90 11.50 10.33
CA GLU A 269 10.93 11.22 8.89
C GLU A 269 10.33 9.84 8.58
N GLY A 270 9.10 9.80 8.04
CA GLY A 270 8.53 8.61 7.37
C GLY A 270 8.46 7.31 8.18
N PRO A 271 8.05 6.18 7.56
CA PRO A 271 8.25 4.87 8.15
C PRO A 271 9.75 4.60 8.21
N SER A 272 10.30 4.54 9.43
CA SER A 272 11.72 4.23 9.62
C SER A 272 12.07 2.85 9.06
N TYR A 273 13.34 2.63 8.73
CA TYR A 273 13.82 1.30 8.34
C TYR A 273 13.50 0.21 9.37
N LYS A 274 13.36 0.55 10.67
CA LYS A 274 12.91 -0.39 11.71
C LYS A 274 11.45 -0.81 11.50
N ASN A 275 10.57 0.13 11.17
CA ASN A 275 9.15 -0.14 10.90
C ASN A 275 8.98 -0.94 9.60
N LEU A 276 9.77 -0.63 8.58
CA LEU A 276 9.83 -1.41 7.35
C LEU A 276 10.26 -2.85 7.65
N LEU A 277 11.37 -3.03 8.39
CA LEU A 277 11.87 -4.35 8.75
C LEU A 277 10.84 -5.18 9.51
N LEU A 278 10.20 -4.60 10.55
CA LEU A 278 9.13 -5.28 11.29
C LEU A 278 7.98 -5.70 10.37
N SER A 279 7.59 -4.83 9.42
CA SER A 279 6.54 -5.14 8.46
C SER A 279 6.95 -6.27 7.51
N MET A 280 8.23 -6.35 7.14
CA MET A 280 8.76 -7.46 6.33
C MET A 280 8.75 -8.77 7.10
N VAL A 281 9.15 -8.78 8.38
CA VAL A 281 9.08 -9.97 9.22
C VAL A 281 7.64 -10.47 9.37
N ARG A 282 6.68 -9.56 9.59
CA ARG A 282 5.24 -9.87 9.58
C ARG A 282 4.77 -10.46 8.26
N LEU A 283 5.26 -9.95 7.14
CA LEU A 283 4.94 -10.48 5.82
C LEU A 283 5.48 -11.91 5.64
N ILE A 284 6.71 -12.16 6.08
CA ILE A 284 7.35 -13.48 6.05
C ILE A 284 6.55 -14.47 6.91
N HIS A 285 6.19 -14.06 8.13
CA HIS A 285 5.37 -14.85 9.04
C HIS A 285 4.02 -15.19 8.38
N ALA A 286 3.32 -14.20 7.80
CA ALA A 286 2.00 -14.41 7.22
C ALA A 286 2.01 -15.30 5.97
N ASN A 287 3.05 -15.21 5.11
CA ASN A 287 3.19 -16.08 3.96
C ASN A 287 4.67 -16.27 3.56
N PRO A 288 5.33 -17.32 4.07
CA PRO A 288 6.74 -17.57 3.77
C PRO A 288 7.04 -17.87 2.30
N LEU A 289 6.02 -18.26 1.51
CA LEU A 289 6.19 -18.59 0.09
C LEU A 289 6.63 -17.38 -0.74
N LEU A 290 6.31 -16.17 -0.28
CA LEU A 290 6.83 -14.93 -0.86
C LEU A 290 8.35 -14.83 -0.78
N MET A 291 9.01 -15.56 0.14
CA MET A 291 10.46 -15.61 0.23
C MET A 291 11.06 -16.93 -0.24
N LEU A 292 10.32 -18.04 -0.21
CA LEU A 292 10.85 -19.37 -0.56
C LEU A 292 10.77 -19.70 -2.06
N ASN A 293 9.95 -18.98 -2.84
CA ASN A 293 9.85 -19.29 -4.26
C ASN A 293 11.15 -18.95 -5.03
N ASN A 294 11.64 -19.92 -5.79
CA ASN A 294 12.90 -19.85 -6.54
C ASN A 294 12.81 -20.57 -7.90
N GLN A 295 11.66 -20.47 -8.56
CA GLN A 295 11.44 -21.13 -9.86
C GLN A 295 12.57 -20.83 -10.86
N GLY A 296 13.14 -21.88 -11.45
CA GLY A 296 14.18 -21.79 -12.48
C GLY A 296 15.61 -21.54 -11.96
N LYS A 297 15.83 -21.55 -10.64
CA LYS A 297 17.17 -21.46 -10.01
C LYS A 297 17.76 -22.85 -9.77
N ALA A 298 19.09 -22.94 -9.72
CA ALA A 298 19.78 -24.21 -9.40
C ALA A 298 19.69 -24.50 -7.90
N GLY A 299 19.62 -25.78 -7.50
CA GLY A 299 19.43 -26.17 -6.09
C GLY A 299 20.39 -25.51 -5.08
N HIS A 300 21.66 -25.30 -5.44
CA HIS A 300 22.62 -24.60 -4.57
C HIS A 300 22.30 -23.11 -4.37
N GLU A 301 21.76 -22.42 -5.39
CA GLU A 301 21.31 -21.03 -5.27
C GLU A 301 20.04 -20.93 -4.42
N ILE A 302 19.13 -21.91 -4.57
CA ILE A 302 17.92 -22.03 -3.78
C ILE A 302 18.29 -22.21 -2.30
N GLN A 303 19.17 -23.17 -2.02
CA GLN A 303 19.69 -23.43 -0.69
C GLN A 303 20.33 -22.18 -0.08
N SER A 304 21.24 -21.52 -0.81
CA SER A 304 21.91 -20.30 -0.33
C SER A 304 20.90 -19.20 0.03
N SER A 305 19.90 -18.98 -0.82
CA SER A 305 18.85 -17.98 -0.58
C SER A 305 18.01 -18.29 0.66
N THR A 306 17.69 -19.56 0.89
CA THR A 306 16.94 -20.00 2.07
C THR A 306 17.77 -19.86 3.34
N LEU A 307 19.05 -20.25 3.32
CA LEU A 307 19.95 -20.08 4.46
C LEU A 307 20.17 -18.60 4.81
N GLU A 308 20.34 -17.73 3.81
CA GLU A 308 20.48 -16.28 4.03
C GLU A 308 19.23 -15.67 4.70
N LEU A 309 18.03 -16.08 4.25
CA LEU A 309 16.77 -15.67 4.86
C LEU A 309 16.68 -16.10 6.34
N ILE A 310 16.94 -17.38 6.62
CA ILE A 310 16.86 -17.95 7.97
C ILE A 310 17.88 -17.26 8.89
N ASN A 311 19.13 -17.14 8.45
CA ASN A 311 20.18 -16.46 9.21
C ASN A 311 19.81 -14.99 9.49
N GLY A 312 19.21 -14.30 8.51
CA GLY A 312 18.70 -12.95 8.67
C GLY A 312 17.65 -12.85 9.79
N LEU A 313 16.67 -13.76 9.82
CA LEU A 313 15.66 -13.80 10.89
C LEU A 313 16.25 -14.17 12.25
N VAL A 314 17.14 -15.17 12.30
CA VAL A 314 17.84 -15.57 13.54
C VAL A 314 18.64 -14.40 14.12
N SER A 315 19.26 -13.57 13.28
CA SER A 315 19.98 -12.38 13.74
C SER A 315 19.09 -11.37 14.46
N LEU A 316 17.79 -11.32 14.12
CA LEU A 316 16.82 -10.42 14.76
C LEU A 316 16.38 -10.91 16.14
N VAL A 317 16.33 -12.22 16.35
CA VAL A 317 15.98 -12.82 17.66
C VAL A 317 16.98 -12.40 18.74
N HIS A 318 18.25 -12.25 18.36
CA HIS A 318 19.34 -11.93 19.28
C HIS A 318 19.51 -10.42 19.55
N GLN A 319 18.60 -9.56 19.08
CA GLN A 319 18.68 -8.10 19.26
C GLN A 319 17.95 -7.65 20.54
N PRO A 320 18.66 -7.29 21.64
CA PRO A 320 18.03 -7.01 22.93
C PRO A 320 17.17 -5.73 22.94
N ASN A 321 17.38 -4.83 21.98
CA ASN A 321 16.72 -3.52 21.95
C ASN A 321 15.42 -3.52 21.11
N MET A 322 14.97 -4.67 20.59
CA MET A 322 13.81 -4.77 19.69
C MET A 322 12.94 -6.00 20.03
N ALA A 323 12.37 -6.03 21.24
CA ALA A 323 11.59 -7.17 21.74
C ALA A 323 10.45 -7.60 20.80
N ASP A 324 9.65 -6.66 20.28
CA ASP A 324 8.55 -6.96 19.34
C ASP A 324 9.06 -7.58 18.03
N MET A 325 10.22 -7.13 17.54
CA MET A 325 10.84 -7.66 16.33
C MET A 325 11.42 -9.06 16.57
N ALA A 326 12.03 -9.29 17.73
CA ALA A 326 12.54 -10.59 18.12
C ALA A 326 11.40 -11.61 18.22
N GLN A 327 10.28 -11.23 18.85
CA GLN A 327 9.09 -12.07 18.95
C GLN A 327 8.53 -12.45 17.57
N GLU A 328 8.29 -11.45 16.72
CA GLU A 328 7.77 -11.70 15.37
C GLU A 328 8.74 -12.55 14.53
N ALA A 329 10.06 -12.36 14.69
CA ALA A 329 11.07 -13.17 14.00
C ALA A 329 11.06 -14.63 14.49
N MET A 330 10.87 -14.87 15.78
CA MET A 330 10.68 -16.22 16.32
C MET A 330 9.44 -16.89 15.73
N ASP A 331 8.31 -16.18 15.69
CA ASP A 331 7.07 -16.72 15.12
C ASP A 331 7.20 -17.00 13.61
N ALA A 332 7.87 -16.13 12.86
CA ALA A 332 8.20 -16.34 11.45
C ALA A 332 9.09 -17.59 11.25
N LEU A 333 10.10 -17.78 12.10
CA LEU A 333 10.96 -18.96 12.07
C LEU A 333 10.17 -20.24 12.36
N LEU A 334 9.27 -20.23 13.34
CA LEU A 334 8.42 -21.38 13.65
C LEU A 334 7.56 -21.80 12.45
N VAL A 335 6.96 -20.83 11.75
CA VAL A 335 6.18 -21.11 10.53
C VAL A 335 7.08 -21.62 9.39
N LEU A 336 8.27 -21.05 9.22
CA LEU A 336 9.24 -21.51 8.21
C LEU A 336 9.71 -22.96 8.43
N HIS A 337 9.75 -23.42 9.68
CA HIS A 337 10.17 -24.78 10.06
C HIS A 337 9.02 -25.79 10.11
N GLN A 338 7.81 -25.42 9.65
CA GLN A 338 6.76 -26.41 9.43
C GLN A 338 7.17 -27.40 8.32
N PRO A 339 6.85 -28.69 8.44
CA PRO A 339 7.28 -29.72 7.48
C PRO A 339 6.98 -29.35 6.02
N GLU A 340 5.79 -28.81 5.76
CA GLU A 340 5.34 -28.42 4.42
C GLU A 340 6.16 -27.25 3.84
N LYS A 341 6.78 -26.43 4.70
CA LYS A 341 7.65 -25.32 4.29
C LYS A 341 9.10 -25.77 4.10
N ILE A 342 9.58 -26.70 4.93
CA ILE A 342 10.92 -27.29 4.80
C ILE A 342 11.09 -27.97 3.44
N GLU A 343 10.06 -28.68 2.95
CA GLU A 343 10.06 -29.27 1.60
C GLU A 343 10.31 -28.23 0.49
N MET A 344 9.95 -26.97 0.74
CA MET A 344 10.12 -25.87 -0.20
C MET A 344 11.45 -25.13 -0.06
N TRP A 345 12.24 -25.40 0.98
CA TRP A 345 13.53 -24.74 1.20
C TRP A 345 14.54 -25.03 0.10
N ASN A 346 14.51 -26.26 -0.41
CA ASN A 346 15.24 -26.72 -1.58
C ASN A 346 14.57 -27.99 -2.11
N PRO A 347 13.73 -27.91 -3.15
CA PRO A 347 13.00 -29.08 -3.66
C PRO A 347 13.89 -30.24 -4.13
N GLU A 348 15.16 -29.98 -4.47
CA GLU A 348 16.11 -31.01 -4.89
C GLU A 348 16.71 -31.79 -3.70
N ALA A 349 16.86 -31.15 -2.53
CA ALA A 349 17.51 -31.74 -1.37
C ALA A 349 17.04 -31.10 -0.04
N PRO A 350 15.74 -31.19 0.30
CA PRO A 350 15.16 -30.42 1.41
C PRO A 350 15.74 -30.83 2.77
N ILE A 351 15.98 -32.12 2.99
CA ILE A 351 16.55 -32.64 4.24
C ILE A 351 18.01 -32.22 4.42
N ASN A 352 18.80 -32.19 3.35
CA ASN A 352 20.19 -31.72 3.44
C ASN A 352 20.22 -30.24 3.80
N THR A 353 19.39 -29.43 3.15
CA THR A 353 19.26 -28.01 3.47
C THR A 353 18.77 -27.78 4.90
N PHE A 354 17.87 -28.64 5.41
CA PHE A 354 17.44 -28.59 6.81
C PHE A 354 18.60 -28.80 7.78
N TRP A 355 19.44 -29.82 7.56
CA TRP A 355 20.60 -30.09 8.43
C TRP A 355 21.72 -29.04 8.34
N ASP A 356 21.76 -28.28 7.24
CA ASP A 356 22.72 -27.19 7.06
C ASP A 356 22.33 -25.89 7.78
N VAL A 357 21.06 -25.74 8.19
CA VAL A 357 20.62 -24.68 9.11
C VAL A 357 21.19 -24.99 10.49
N ARG A 358 22.09 -24.14 11.00
CA ARG A 358 22.76 -24.30 12.29
C ARG A 358 22.42 -23.19 13.27
#